data_AF-A0A7Y1Z544-F1
#
_entry.id   AF-A0A7Y1Z544-F1
#
_cell.length_a   1.000
_cell.length_b   1.000
_cell.length_c   1.000
_cell.angle_alpha   90.00
_cell.angle_beta   90.00
_cell.angle_gamma   90.00
#
_symmetry.space_group_name_H-M   'P 1'
#
loop_
_entity.id
_entity.type
_entity.pdbx_description
1 polymer ?
#
loop_
_entity_poly.entity_id
_entity_poly.type
_entity_poly.pdbx_seq_one_letter_code
_entity_poly.pdbx_strand_id
1 'polypeptide(L)'
;VMQSILYPVSNNQHAIKVSASMQEWCGHVYAQLNNREQFELSSHSYFETEADQNLKLDKSVLENELWTQLRLDPSSVPQGDLMIVPSFEFIRLKHVEAKAYTATASLTEGKYTLDYPDLHRSLSIDFNPDFPYEIHGWEETFKSGFGPNAKTLTTKATHLKSIKSAYWGKNSNKDEILRDSLGLD
;
A
#
# COMPACT_ATOMS: atom_id res chain seq x y z
N VAL A 1 -2.02 -10.33 -3.85
CA VAL A 1 -0.88 -9.43 -3.57
C VAL A 1 -0.61 -9.45 -2.07
N MET A 2 0.64 -9.62 -1.66
CA MET A 2 1.04 -9.57 -0.25
C MET A 2 2.10 -8.51 -0.07
N GLN A 3 1.96 -7.68 0.95
CA GLN A 3 2.92 -6.64 1.28
C GLN A 3 3.22 -6.63 2.77
N SER A 4 4.42 -6.21 3.11
CA SER A 4 4.88 -6.12 4.49
C SER A 4 5.85 -4.96 4.64
N ILE A 5 5.69 -4.23 5.74
CA ILE A 5 6.48 -3.05 6.05
C ILE A 5 7.07 -3.28 7.42
N LEU A 6 8.39 -3.17 7.52
CA LEU A 6 9.09 -3.12 8.79
C LEU A 6 9.27 -1.64 9.15
N TYR A 7 8.40 -1.13 10.02
CA TYR A 7 8.37 0.27 10.43
C TYR A 7 8.70 0.40 11.93
N PRO A 8 9.54 1.37 12.34
CA PRO A 8 9.87 1.57 13.74
C PRO A 8 8.70 2.23 14.48
N VAL A 9 8.33 1.66 15.64
CA VAL A 9 7.21 2.17 16.46
C VAL A 9 7.45 3.60 16.96
N SER A 10 8.71 4.05 17.04
CA SER A 10 9.07 5.44 17.37
C SER A 10 8.62 6.48 16.33
N ASN A 11 8.20 6.04 15.13
CA ASN A 11 7.61 6.89 14.09
C ASN A 11 8.44 8.14 13.74
N ASN A 12 9.76 7.98 13.65
CA ASN A 12 10.70 9.09 13.50
C ASN A 12 11.64 8.94 12.29
N GLN A 13 11.39 7.95 11.42
CA GLN A 13 12.17 7.68 10.22
C GLN A 13 11.31 6.86 9.24
N HIS A 14 11.73 6.79 7.98
CA HIS A 14 11.12 5.93 6.98
C HIS A 14 11.13 4.45 7.38
N ALA A 15 10.26 3.66 6.75
CA ALA A 15 10.27 2.20 6.88
C ALA A 15 11.68 1.64 6.73
N ILE A 16 12.10 0.75 7.63
CA ILE A 16 13.40 0.07 7.56
C ILE A 16 13.47 -0.81 6.31
N LYS A 17 12.34 -1.43 5.97
CA LYS A 17 12.18 -2.31 4.83
C LYS A 17 10.72 -2.31 4.35
N VAL A 18 10.52 -2.35 3.04
CA VAL A 18 9.24 -2.68 2.41
C VAL A 18 9.46 -3.92 1.55
N SER A 19 8.56 -4.89 1.64
CA SER A 19 8.58 -6.11 0.83
C SER A 19 7.20 -6.33 0.21
N ALA A 20 7.17 -6.70 -1.06
CA ALA A 20 5.96 -6.99 -1.80
C ALA A 20 6.14 -8.24 -2.67
N SER A 21 5.11 -9.09 -2.70
CA SER A 21 5.00 -10.21 -3.63
C SER A 21 3.64 -10.21 -4.32
N MET A 22 3.68 -10.49 -5.62
CA MET A 22 2.51 -10.47 -6.50
C MET A 22 2.52 -11.69 -7.39
N GLN A 23 1.33 -12.25 -7.62
CA GLN A 23 1.08 -13.24 -8.67
C GLN A 23 -0.14 -12.77 -9.44
N GLU A 24 0.05 -12.57 -10.73
CA GLU A 24 -0.94 -11.99 -11.66
C GLU A 24 -0.73 -12.56 -13.08
N TRP A 25 -1.47 -12.06 -14.07
CA TRP A 25 -1.47 -12.59 -15.44
C TRP A 25 -0.07 -12.54 -16.11
N CYS A 26 0.68 -11.47 -15.90
CA CYS A 26 2.03 -11.25 -16.38
C CYS A 26 3.10 -12.01 -15.55
N GLY A 27 2.70 -12.78 -14.54
CA GLY A 27 3.55 -13.73 -13.82
C GLY A 27 3.71 -13.42 -12.32
N HIS A 28 4.89 -13.80 -11.80
CA HIS A 28 5.25 -13.60 -10.40
C HIS A 28 6.29 -12.50 -10.25
N VAL A 29 6.14 -11.69 -9.20
CA VAL A 29 7.08 -10.64 -8.85
C VAL A 29 7.36 -10.63 -7.36
N TYR A 30 8.62 -10.42 -7.02
CA TYR A 30 9.07 -10.03 -5.70
C TYR A 30 9.79 -8.69 -5.79
N ALA A 31 9.46 -7.74 -4.92
CA ALA A 31 10.13 -6.46 -4.81
C ALA A 31 10.44 -6.17 -3.34
N GLN A 32 11.64 -5.67 -3.07
CA GLN A 32 12.07 -5.28 -1.73
C GLN A 32 12.83 -3.98 -1.77
N LEU A 33 12.43 -3.03 -0.94
CA LEU A 33 13.16 -1.81 -0.67
C LEU A 33 13.80 -1.88 0.71
N ASN A 34 15.09 -1.57 0.77
CA ASN A 34 15.84 -1.41 2.01
C ASN A 34 16.17 0.06 2.24
N ASN A 35 15.92 0.55 3.45
CA ASN A 35 16.29 1.90 3.85
C ASN A 35 17.77 1.95 4.24
N ARG A 36 18.61 2.48 3.35
CA ARG A 36 20.04 2.78 3.53
C ARG A 36 20.28 4.29 3.42
N GLU A 37 21.46 4.74 3.03
CA GLU A 37 21.71 6.16 2.72
C GLU A 37 20.73 6.69 1.65
N GLN A 38 20.58 5.94 0.56
CA GLN A 38 19.46 6.02 -0.39
C GLN A 38 18.51 4.84 -0.14
N PHE A 39 17.33 4.83 -0.75
CA PHE A 39 16.55 3.61 -0.84
C PHE A 39 17.17 2.68 -1.87
N GLU A 40 17.36 1.42 -1.50
CA GLU A 40 17.83 0.36 -2.39
C GLU A 40 16.66 -0.56 -2.71
N LEU A 41 16.15 -0.50 -3.94
CA LEU A 41 15.06 -1.34 -4.43
C LEU A 41 15.63 -2.45 -5.29
N SER A 42 15.38 -3.70 -4.89
CA SER A 42 15.63 -4.89 -5.69
C SER A 42 14.30 -5.52 -6.09
N SER A 43 14.14 -5.87 -7.35
CA SER A 43 12.98 -6.62 -7.83
C SER A 43 13.40 -7.78 -8.72
N HIS A 44 12.61 -8.84 -8.66
CA HIS A 44 12.71 -10.04 -9.48
C HIS A 44 11.33 -10.33 -10.06
N SER A 45 11.22 -10.36 -11.39
CA SER A 45 9.97 -10.51 -12.11
C SER A 45 10.14 -11.52 -13.24
N TYR A 46 9.10 -12.32 -13.46
CA TYR A 46 9.01 -13.18 -14.63
C TYR A 46 8.86 -12.38 -15.95
N PHE A 47 8.33 -11.16 -15.90
CA PHE A 47 8.03 -10.34 -17.09
C PHE A 47 9.30 -9.73 -17.71
N GLU A 48 9.50 -9.97 -19.01
CA GLU A 48 10.76 -9.72 -19.73
C GLU A 48 11.29 -8.28 -19.59
N THR A 49 10.45 -7.26 -19.78
CA THR A 49 10.88 -5.86 -19.76
C THR A 49 11.20 -5.33 -18.36
N GLU A 50 10.73 -6.02 -17.32
CA GLU A 50 10.82 -5.61 -15.92
C GLU A 50 11.53 -6.66 -15.04
N ALA A 51 12.32 -7.56 -15.65
CA ALA A 51 12.83 -8.78 -15.03
C ALA A 51 13.57 -8.57 -13.70
N ASP A 52 14.90 -8.49 -13.71
CA ASP A 52 15.69 -8.21 -12.51
C ASP A 52 16.07 -6.73 -12.50
N GLN A 53 15.70 -6.01 -11.44
CA GLN A 53 16.08 -4.61 -11.27
C GLN A 53 16.80 -4.37 -9.94
N ASN A 54 17.77 -3.46 -9.98
CA ASN A 54 18.42 -2.91 -8.80
C ASN A 54 18.50 -1.40 -8.98
N LEU A 55 17.73 -0.67 -8.19
CA LEU A 55 17.57 0.78 -8.28
C LEU A 55 17.98 1.44 -6.99
N LYS A 56 18.57 2.64 -7.11
CA LYS A 56 18.78 3.55 -5.99
C LYS A 56 17.82 4.72 -6.16
N LEU A 57 17.02 4.99 -5.13
CA LEU A 57 16.08 6.11 -5.11
C LEU A 57 16.47 7.07 -3.98
N ASP A 58 16.38 8.37 -4.25
CA ASP A 58 16.51 9.36 -3.20
C ASP A 58 15.41 9.20 -2.14
N LYS A 59 15.68 9.69 -0.93
CA LYS A 59 14.69 9.64 0.15
C LYS A 59 13.51 10.53 -0.18
N SER A 60 12.33 9.92 -0.09
CA SER A 60 11.04 10.56 -0.27
C SER A 60 10.02 9.77 0.56
N VAL A 61 8.79 10.26 0.63
CA VAL A 61 7.71 9.51 1.29
C VAL A 61 7.48 8.20 0.52
N LEU A 62 7.30 7.10 1.25
CA LEU A 62 6.89 5.82 0.67
C LEU A 62 5.40 5.63 0.92
N GLU A 63 4.58 5.50 -0.12
CA GLU A 63 3.13 5.31 0.09
C GLU A 63 2.80 4.12 0.99
N ASN A 64 3.58 3.03 0.85
CA ASN A 64 3.43 1.86 1.71
C ASN A 64 3.52 2.22 3.20
N GLU A 65 4.42 3.11 3.61
CA GLU A 65 4.64 3.43 5.03
C GLU A 65 3.52 4.26 5.65
N LEU A 66 2.79 5.03 4.84
CA LEU A 66 1.69 5.89 5.28
C LEU A 66 0.58 5.10 5.99
N TRP A 67 0.31 3.88 5.54
CA TRP A 67 -0.64 2.96 6.16
C TRP A 67 -0.27 2.61 7.61
N THR A 68 1.04 2.50 7.89
CA THR A 68 1.53 2.22 9.24
C THR A 68 1.56 3.49 10.08
N GLN A 69 1.95 4.62 9.50
CA GLN A 69 1.93 5.92 10.18
C GLN A 69 0.52 6.30 10.65
N LEU A 70 -0.50 6.14 9.80
CA LEU A 70 -1.91 6.38 10.17
C LEU A 70 -2.35 5.56 11.40
N ARG A 71 -1.88 4.32 11.52
CA ARG A 71 -2.24 3.43 12.63
C ARG A 71 -1.46 3.70 13.92
N LEU A 72 -0.33 4.41 13.82
CA LEU A 72 0.50 4.78 14.96
C LEU A 72 0.12 6.16 15.50
N ASP A 73 0.09 7.16 14.62
CA ASP A 73 -0.21 8.54 14.92
C ASP A 73 -0.68 9.26 13.63
N PRO A 74 -2.00 9.39 13.41
CA PRO A 74 -2.52 10.10 12.24
C PRO A 74 -2.03 11.55 12.12
N SER A 75 -1.67 12.21 13.22
CA SER A 75 -1.21 13.61 13.17
C SER A 75 0.21 13.75 12.59
N SER A 76 0.95 12.64 12.50
CA SER A 76 2.32 12.60 11.99
C SER A 76 2.43 12.44 10.48
N VAL A 77 1.34 12.08 9.78
CA VAL A 77 1.39 11.84 8.33
C VAL A 77 1.66 13.15 7.59
N PRO A 78 2.50 13.13 6.54
CA PRO A 78 2.83 14.33 5.79
C PRO A 78 1.61 14.85 5.01
N GLN A 79 1.53 16.16 4.79
CA GLN A 79 0.43 16.84 4.10
C GLN A 79 0.97 17.89 3.12
N GLY A 80 0.14 18.33 2.18
CA GLY A 80 0.50 19.29 1.14
C GLY A 80 1.11 18.61 -0.09
N ASP A 81 1.90 19.37 -0.85
CA ASP A 81 2.57 18.86 -2.05
C ASP A 81 3.86 18.12 -1.68
N LEU A 82 3.96 16.87 -2.12
CA LEU A 82 4.99 15.91 -1.71
C LEU A 82 5.54 15.16 -2.92
N MET A 83 6.75 14.63 -2.75
CA MET A 83 7.29 13.58 -3.61
C MET A 83 7.05 12.25 -2.92
N ILE A 84 6.27 11.36 -3.55
CA ILE A 84 5.89 10.07 -2.98
C ILE A 84 6.23 8.96 -3.97
N VAL A 85 6.91 7.91 -3.51
CA VAL A 85 7.04 6.65 -4.26
C VAL A 85 5.70 5.91 -4.10
N PRO A 86 4.95 5.67 -5.19
CA PRO A 86 3.68 4.96 -5.12
C PRO A 86 3.86 3.55 -4.57
N SER A 87 2.75 2.97 -4.13
CA SER A 87 2.76 1.62 -3.57
C SER A 87 3.25 0.58 -4.60
N PHE A 88 4.01 -0.42 -4.14
CA PHE A 88 4.67 -1.37 -5.05
C PHE A 88 3.68 -2.20 -5.86
N GLU A 89 2.49 -2.46 -5.33
CA GLU A 89 1.40 -3.10 -6.04
C GLU A 89 0.86 -2.23 -7.16
N PHE A 90 0.74 -0.91 -6.95
CA PHE A 90 0.33 -0.02 -8.01
C PHE A 90 1.38 0.06 -9.12
N ILE A 91 2.64 0.31 -8.75
CA ILE A 91 3.80 0.34 -9.67
C ILE A 91 3.78 -0.90 -10.56
N ARG A 92 3.66 -2.08 -9.95
CA ARG A 92 3.69 -3.33 -10.70
C ARG A 92 2.42 -3.57 -11.53
N LEU A 93 1.23 -3.44 -10.95
CA LEU A 93 -0.02 -3.74 -11.65
C LEU A 93 -0.30 -2.77 -12.82
N LYS A 94 0.32 -1.59 -12.79
CA LYS A 94 0.20 -0.57 -13.84
C LYS A 94 1.44 -0.42 -14.71
N HIS A 95 2.49 -1.20 -14.48
CA HIS A 95 3.74 -1.09 -15.23
C HIS A 95 4.27 0.35 -15.25
N VAL A 96 4.26 0.99 -14.08
CA VAL A 96 4.74 2.36 -13.87
C VAL A 96 6.18 2.31 -13.38
N GLU A 97 6.99 3.28 -13.76
CA GLU A 97 8.38 3.36 -13.33
C GLU A 97 8.48 3.53 -11.80
N ALA A 98 9.36 2.76 -11.15
CA ALA A 98 9.56 2.85 -9.71
C ALA A 98 10.40 4.10 -9.34
N LYS A 99 9.73 5.23 -9.15
CA LYS A 99 10.32 6.51 -8.72
C LYS A 99 9.34 7.30 -7.87
N ALA A 100 9.80 8.43 -7.32
CA ALA A 100 8.92 9.38 -6.66
C ALA A 100 8.14 10.20 -7.69
N TYR A 101 6.85 10.42 -7.43
CA TYR A 101 5.95 11.25 -8.22
C TYR A 101 5.42 12.39 -7.35
N THR A 102 5.08 13.51 -7.99
CA THR A 102 4.36 14.59 -7.32
C THR A 102 2.99 14.09 -6.89
N ALA A 103 2.64 14.33 -5.63
CA ALA A 103 1.32 14.06 -5.09
C ALA A 103 0.91 15.14 -4.10
N THR A 104 -0.39 15.39 -4.01
CA THR A 104 -0.97 16.24 -2.96
C THR A 104 -1.62 15.36 -1.91
N ALA A 105 -1.18 15.51 -0.66
CA ALA A 105 -1.71 14.80 0.49
C ALA A 105 -2.60 15.70 1.35
N SER A 106 -3.75 15.20 1.79
CA SER A 106 -4.61 15.91 2.73
C SER A 106 -5.13 14.99 3.82
N LEU A 107 -5.19 15.54 5.04
CA LEU A 107 -5.74 14.87 6.20
C LEU A 107 -7.00 15.64 6.67
N THR A 108 -8.10 14.92 6.77
CA THR A 108 -9.32 15.36 7.45
C THR A 108 -9.63 14.41 8.61
N GLU A 109 -10.60 14.74 9.44
CA GLU A 109 -11.03 13.87 10.54
C GLU A 109 -11.44 12.48 10.01
N GLY A 110 -10.65 11.45 10.34
CA GLY A 110 -10.89 10.06 9.95
C GLY A 110 -10.63 9.73 8.48
N LYS A 111 -9.99 10.61 7.70
CA LYS A 111 -9.70 10.32 6.28
C LYS A 111 -8.39 10.96 5.81
N TYR A 112 -7.56 10.17 5.14
CA TYR A 112 -6.32 10.61 4.51
C TYR A 112 -6.39 10.36 3.00
N THR A 113 -6.06 11.38 2.20
CA THR A 113 -6.19 11.33 0.74
C THR A 113 -4.87 11.68 0.07
N LEU A 114 -4.50 10.91 -0.95
CA LEU A 114 -3.41 11.17 -1.88
C LEU A 114 -3.98 11.36 -3.28
N ASP A 115 -3.56 12.42 -3.96
CA ASP A 115 -3.83 12.64 -5.39
C ASP A 115 -2.51 12.67 -6.15
N TYR A 116 -2.40 11.85 -7.20
CA TYR A 116 -1.25 11.75 -8.10
C TYR A 116 -1.66 12.22 -9.51
N PRO A 117 -1.46 13.52 -9.84
CA PRO A 117 -1.91 14.06 -11.12
C PRO A 117 -1.31 13.36 -12.34
N ASP A 118 0.00 13.11 -12.31
CA ASP A 118 0.76 12.50 -13.42
C ASP A 118 0.37 11.03 -13.65
N LEU A 119 -0.11 10.35 -12.62
CA LEU A 119 -0.57 8.96 -12.68
C LEU A 119 -2.07 8.85 -12.93
N HIS A 120 -2.78 9.98 -12.95
CA HIS A 120 -4.25 10.04 -12.98
C HIS A 120 -4.87 9.09 -11.94
N ARG A 121 -4.36 9.16 -10.71
CA ARG A 121 -4.69 8.25 -9.61
C ARG A 121 -4.98 9.03 -8.34
N SER A 122 -5.98 8.60 -7.59
CA SER A 122 -6.18 9.03 -6.21
C SER A 122 -6.40 7.83 -5.29
N LEU A 123 -5.97 7.96 -4.04
CA LEU A 123 -6.18 7.01 -2.96
C LEU A 123 -6.78 7.73 -1.76
N SER A 124 -7.87 7.21 -1.22
CA SER A 124 -8.50 7.64 0.02
C SER A 124 -8.45 6.51 1.02
N ILE A 125 -7.98 6.77 2.24
CA ILE A 125 -7.92 5.81 3.34
C ILE A 125 -8.81 6.34 4.46
N ASP A 126 -9.85 5.59 4.80
CA ASP A 126 -10.77 5.90 5.89
C ASP A 126 -10.33 5.18 7.16
N PHE A 127 -10.16 5.91 8.26
CA PHE A 127 -9.66 5.38 9.53
C PHE A 127 -10.40 5.98 10.72
N ASN A 128 -10.36 5.30 11.87
CA ASN A 128 -10.92 5.81 13.12
C ASN A 128 -10.06 6.98 13.64
N PRO A 129 -10.59 8.19 13.87
CA PRO A 129 -9.83 9.29 14.45
C PRO A 129 -9.39 9.02 15.91
N ASP A 130 -9.97 8.03 16.58
CA ASP A 130 -9.62 7.61 17.93
C ASP A 130 -8.72 6.37 17.94
N PHE A 131 -7.79 6.31 18.90
CA PHE A 131 -6.93 5.14 19.11
C PHE A 131 -7.79 3.88 19.33
N PRO A 132 -7.54 2.76 18.63
CA PRO A 132 -6.28 2.38 17.96
C PRO A 132 -6.17 2.74 16.46
N TYR A 133 -6.85 3.79 16.00
CA TYR A 133 -6.77 4.32 14.64
C TYR A 133 -7.00 3.26 13.56
N GLU A 134 -8.00 2.40 13.79
CA GLU A 134 -8.31 1.29 12.90
C GLU A 134 -8.66 1.80 11.50
N ILE A 135 -8.12 1.16 10.46
CA ILE A 135 -8.49 1.47 9.08
C ILE A 135 -9.80 0.76 8.76
N HIS A 136 -10.83 1.53 8.42
CA HIS A 136 -12.18 1.03 8.11
C HIS A 136 -12.38 0.77 6.63
N GLY A 137 -11.60 1.39 5.77
CA GLY A 137 -11.73 1.19 4.34
C GLY A 137 -10.76 2.02 3.54
N TRP A 138 -10.78 1.79 2.25
CA TRP A 138 -10.08 2.64 1.30
C TRP A 138 -10.77 2.61 -0.05
N GLU A 139 -10.57 3.68 -0.81
CA GLU A 139 -10.99 3.82 -2.19
C GLU A 139 -9.81 4.26 -3.05
N GLU A 140 -9.55 3.56 -4.13
CA GLU A 140 -8.53 3.92 -5.12
C GLU A 140 -9.21 4.15 -6.46
N THR A 141 -8.97 5.30 -7.07
CA THR A 141 -9.45 5.63 -8.41
C THR A 141 -8.27 5.80 -9.35
N PHE A 142 -8.29 5.12 -10.49
CA PHE A 142 -7.21 5.21 -11.48
C PHE A 142 -7.72 5.00 -12.91
N LYS A 143 -6.93 5.43 -13.90
CA LYS A 143 -7.18 5.14 -15.31
C LYS A 143 -6.79 3.70 -15.65
N SER A 144 -7.75 2.89 -16.09
CA SER A 144 -7.58 1.48 -16.43
C SER A 144 -7.68 1.25 -17.93
N GLY A 145 -6.82 0.38 -18.47
CA GLY A 145 -6.75 0.08 -19.90
C GLY A 145 -5.86 1.03 -20.69
N PHE A 146 -5.71 0.76 -21.98
CA PHE A 146 -4.80 1.48 -22.88
C PHE A 146 -5.55 2.18 -24.01
N GLY A 147 -4.95 3.26 -24.53
CA GLY A 147 -5.46 3.98 -25.69
C GLY A 147 -6.82 4.65 -25.45
N PRO A 148 -7.64 4.83 -26.50
CA PRO A 148 -8.89 5.58 -26.41
C PRO A 148 -9.97 4.90 -25.56
N ASN A 149 -9.82 3.60 -25.27
CA ASN A 149 -10.78 2.82 -24.49
C ASN A 149 -10.47 2.81 -22.98
N ALA A 150 -9.43 3.53 -22.55
CA ALA A 150 -9.08 3.61 -21.14
C ALA A 150 -10.20 4.30 -20.34
N LYS A 151 -10.59 3.70 -19.23
CA LYS A 151 -11.69 4.17 -18.36
C LYS A 151 -11.19 4.42 -16.95
N THR A 152 -11.71 5.46 -16.32
CA THR A 152 -11.53 5.64 -14.88
C THR A 152 -12.34 4.59 -14.14
N LEU A 153 -11.67 3.79 -13.31
CA LEU A 153 -12.28 2.79 -12.43
C LEU A 153 -11.96 3.13 -10.98
N THR A 154 -12.88 2.79 -10.09
CA THR A 154 -12.70 2.90 -8.64
C THR A 154 -12.79 1.52 -8.02
N THR A 155 -11.80 1.18 -7.19
CA THR A 155 -11.79 -0.02 -6.35
C THR A 155 -11.97 0.40 -4.91
N LYS A 156 -12.79 -0.34 -4.16
CA LYS A 156 -13.08 -0.06 -2.75
C LYS A 156 -12.90 -1.32 -1.91
N ALA A 157 -12.34 -1.15 -0.71
CA ALA A 157 -12.42 -2.13 0.35
C ALA A 157 -13.07 -1.52 1.60
N THR A 158 -13.81 -2.34 2.33
CA THR A 158 -14.46 -1.94 3.60
C THR A 158 -14.28 -3.05 4.61
N HIS A 159 -13.91 -2.68 5.82
CA HIS A 159 -13.77 -3.58 6.95
C HIS A 159 -15.14 -4.18 7.31
N LEU A 160 -15.22 -5.51 7.33
CA LEU A 160 -16.45 -6.22 7.66
C LEU A 160 -16.56 -6.43 9.17
N LYS A 161 -15.67 -7.27 9.73
CA LYS A 161 -15.64 -7.64 11.15
C LYS A 161 -14.22 -8.02 11.56
N SER A 162 -13.90 -7.82 12.85
CA SER A 162 -12.66 -8.29 13.47
C SER A 162 -12.96 -9.12 14.71
N ILE A 163 -12.11 -10.10 15.01
CA ILE A 163 -12.22 -10.95 16.20
C ILE A 163 -10.86 -11.06 16.85
N LYS A 164 -10.78 -10.76 18.15
CA LYS A 164 -9.60 -11.04 18.96
C LYS A 164 -9.66 -12.49 19.45
N SER A 165 -8.82 -13.36 18.89
CA SER A 165 -8.79 -14.79 19.22
C SER A 165 -7.37 -15.31 19.41
N ALA A 166 -7.24 -16.49 20.03
CA ALA A 166 -5.97 -17.21 20.14
C ALA A 166 -5.61 -17.88 18.79
N TYR A 167 -5.37 -17.06 17.76
CA TYR A 167 -5.22 -17.46 16.35
C TYR A 167 -4.32 -18.67 16.11
N TRP A 168 -3.15 -18.73 16.78
CA TRP A 168 -2.19 -19.84 16.62
C TRP A 168 -2.77 -21.21 16.96
N GLY A 169 -3.80 -21.28 17.80
CA GLY A 169 -4.52 -22.51 18.15
C GLY A 169 -5.79 -22.77 17.33
N LYS A 170 -6.05 -21.96 16.29
CA LYS A 170 -7.30 -21.93 15.50
C LYS A 170 -7.02 -22.11 14.01
N ASN A 171 -6.28 -23.16 13.66
CA ASN A 171 -5.79 -23.43 12.30
C ASN A 171 -6.21 -24.81 11.77
N SER A 172 -7.30 -25.37 12.29
CA SER A 172 -7.84 -26.67 11.87
C SER A 172 -9.22 -26.52 11.23
N ASN A 173 -9.67 -27.51 10.45
CA ASN A 173 -10.95 -27.43 9.72
C ASN A 173 -12.17 -27.17 10.63
N LYS A 174 -12.15 -27.62 11.90
CA LYS A 174 -13.23 -27.31 12.86
C LYS A 174 -13.35 -25.81 13.19
N ASP A 175 -12.32 -25.03 12.92
CA ASP A 175 -12.28 -23.58 13.15
C ASP A 175 -12.81 -22.80 11.93
N GLU A 176 -13.22 -23.47 10.84
CA GLU A 176 -13.80 -22.86 9.63
C GLU A 176 -15.01 -21.98 9.94
N ILE A 177 -15.80 -22.32 10.97
CA ILE A 177 -16.95 -21.53 11.45
C ILE A 177 -16.60 -20.08 11.85
N LEU A 178 -15.32 -19.78 12.06
CA LEU A 178 -14.85 -18.41 12.30
C LEU A 178 -14.99 -17.52 11.04
N ARG A 179 -15.03 -18.11 9.85
CA ARG A 179 -15.26 -17.39 8.59
C ARG A 179 -16.65 -16.75 8.54
N ASP A 180 -17.70 -17.49 8.91
CA ASP A 180 -19.06 -16.96 9.10
C ASP A 180 -19.07 -15.80 10.11
N SER A 181 -18.36 -15.97 11.23
CA SER A 181 -18.26 -14.95 12.28
C SER A 181 -17.60 -13.66 11.78
N LEU A 182 -16.68 -13.78 10.81
CA LEU A 182 -16.00 -12.68 10.13
C LEU A 182 -16.73 -12.18 8.87
N GLY A 183 -17.80 -12.84 8.44
CA GLY A 183 -18.55 -12.50 7.21
C GLY A 183 -17.79 -12.82 5.92
N LEU A 184 -17.00 -13.89 5.91
CA LEU A 184 -16.20 -14.33 4.76
C LEU A 184 -16.85 -15.43 3.91
N ASP A 185 -18.02 -15.91 4.34
CA ASP A 185 -18.84 -16.93 3.68
C ASP A 185 -20.31 -16.47 3.60
#